data_AF-A0A3D0UMZ2-F1
#
_entry.id   AF-A0A3D0UMZ2-F1
#
_cell.length_a   1.000
_cell.length_b   1.000
_cell.length_c   1.000
_cell.angle_alpha   90.00
_cell.angle_beta   90.00
_cell.angle_gamma   90.00
#
_symmetry.space_group_name_H-M   'P 1'
#
loop_
_entity.id
_entity.type
_entity.pdbx_description
1 polymer ?
#
loop_
_entity_poly.entity_id
_entity_poly.type
_entity_poly.pdbx_seq_one_letter_code
_entity_poly.pdbx_strand_id
1 'polypeptide(L)'
;MLIRFVLYGLGGWCGEVIFTALTESFPKRDWRLVGTTYLWMFPIYGLLVIFYEPVHDLIRDFPILIRALIWSLGFTTVELISGWLIARVIGRCPWDYTGKKFAINPYIRWDFFLVWAVIGLALEPMHDFLVELTPAIEQGLESIG
;
A
#
# COMPACT_ATOMS: atom_id res chain seq x y z
N MET A 1 15.25 9.48 1.48
CA MET A 1 13.78 9.50 1.18
C MET A 1 13.44 8.99 -0.22
N LEU A 2 14.11 9.45 -1.29
CA LEU A 2 13.79 8.99 -2.66
C LEU A 2 13.96 7.47 -2.85
N ILE A 3 15.00 6.87 -2.28
CA ILE A 3 15.22 5.42 -2.34
C ILE A 3 14.03 4.68 -1.71
N ARG A 4 13.60 5.10 -0.52
CA ARG A 4 12.45 4.50 0.16
C ARG A 4 11.15 4.72 -0.61
N PHE A 5 10.92 5.89 -1.19
CA PHE A 5 9.81 6.12 -2.12
C PHE A 5 9.78 5.06 -3.24
N VAL A 6 10.91 4.77 -3.87
CA VAL A 6 10.99 3.72 -4.91
C VAL A 6 10.74 2.34 -4.32
N LEU A 7 11.32 2.01 -3.16
CA LEU A 7 11.17 0.70 -2.52
C LEU A 7 9.73 0.44 -2.05
N TYR A 8 9.06 1.43 -1.46
CA TYR A 8 7.63 1.35 -1.14
C TYR A 8 6.78 1.24 -2.41
N GLY A 9 7.09 2.03 -3.44
CA GLY A 9 6.40 1.99 -4.73
C GLY A 9 6.44 0.61 -5.39
N LEU A 10 7.64 0.03 -5.51
CA LEU A 10 7.84 -1.32 -6.07
C LEU A 10 7.26 -2.41 -5.17
N GLY A 11 7.48 -2.31 -3.85
CA GLY A 11 6.96 -3.26 -2.88
C GLY A 11 5.43 -3.33 -2.90
N GLY A 12 4.78 -2.17 -2.95
CA GLY A 12 3.32 -2.09 -3.08
C GLY A 12 2.80 -2.69 -4.38
N TRP A 13 3.45 -2.42 -5.52
CA TRP A 13 3.10 -3.06 -6.80
C TRP A 13 3.23 -4.57 -6.75
N CYS A 14 4.35 -5.09 -6.23
CA CYS A 14 4.53 -6.54 -6.06
C CYS A 14 3.43 -7.12 -5.15
N GLY A 15 3.14 -6.45 -4.04
CA GLY A 15 2.08 -6.85 -3.11
C GLY A 15 0.71 -6.90 -3.77
N GLU A 16 0.35 -5.89 -4.58
CA GLU A 16 -0.94 -5.82 -5.26
C GLU A 16 -1.06 -6.87 -6.38
N VAL A 17 0.01 -7.12 -7.14
CA VAL A 17 0.06 -8.20 -8.13
C VAL A 17 -0.16 -9.56 -7.45
N ILE A 18 0.50 -9.82 -6.32
CA ILE A 18 0.30 -11.05 -5.56
C ILE A 18 -1.15 -11.12 -5.03
N PHE A 19 -1.64 -10.03 -4.45
CA PHE A 19 -2.98 -9.97 -3.87
C PHE A 19 -4.08 -10.25 -4.92
N THR A 20 -4.01 -9.61 -6.08
CA THR A 20 -4.98 -9.82 -7.17
C THR A 20 -4.86 -11.21 -7.78
N ALA A 21 -3.65 -11.76 -7.91
CA ALA A 21 -3.46 -13.15 -8.32
C ALA A 21 -4.14 -14.14 -7.35
N LEU A 22 -3.96 -13.94 -6.04
CA LEU A 22 -4.53 -14.80 -5.00
C LEU A 22 -6.04 -14.64 -4.82
N THR A 23 -6.59 -13.45 -5.05
CA THR A 23 -8.01 -13.18 -4.81
C THR A 23 -8.87 -13.34 -6.06
N GLU A 24 -8.31 -13.17 -7.26
CA GLU A 24 -9.09 -13.21 -8.50
C GLU A 24 -8.80 -14.43 -9.38
N SER A 25 -7.52 -14.82 -9.50
CA SER A 25 -7.09 -15.93 -10.37
C SER A 25 -7.13 -17.27 -9.65
N PHE A 26 -6.63 -17.33 -8.42
CA PHE A 26 -6.56 -18.58 -7.64
C PHE A 26 -7.95 -19.22 -7.37
N PRO A 27 -9.01 -18.49 -6.97
CA PRO A 27 -10.32 -19.11 -6.74
C PRO A 27 -10.96 -19.67 -8.01
N LYS A 28 -10.57 -19.16 -9.18
CA LYS A 28 -10.99 -19.68 -10.49
C LYS A 28 -10.16 -20.89 -10.94
N ARG A 29 -9.21 -21.34 -10.10
CA ARG A 29 -8.24 -22.41 -10.40
C ARG A 29 -7.39 -22.11 -11.64
N ASP A 30 -7.18 -20.84 -11.95
CA ASP A 30 -6.26 -20.41 -12.99
C ASP A 30 -4.83 -20.36 -12.41
N TRP A 31 -4.09 -21.44 -12.62
CA TRP A 31 -2.71 -21.60 -12.13
C TRP A 31 -1.69 -20.70 -12.83
N ARG A 32 -2.10 -19.94 -13.85
CA ARG A 32 -1.24 -18.87 -14.38
C ARG A 32 -1.04 -17.76 -13.36
N LEU A 33 -1.90 -17.68 -12.32
CA LEU A 33 -1.81 -16.74 -11.20
C LEU A 33 -1.60 -15.30 -11.70
N VAL A 34 -2.38 -14.91 -12.70
CA VAL A 34 -2.30 -13.58 -13.28
C VAL A 34 -2.76 -12.57 -12.23
N GLY A 35 -1.85 -11.70 -11.83
CA GLY A 35 -2.11 -10.53 -10.99
C GLY A 35 -2.01 -9.26 -11.82
N THR A 36 -2.79 -8.25 -11.45
CA THR A 36 -2.84 -6.97 -12.15
C THR A 36 -2.73 -5.83 -11.15
N THR A 37 -2.01 -4.78 -11.54
CA THR A 37 -1.95 -3.51 -10.81
C THR A 37 -2.04 -2.36 -11.81
N TYR A 38 -2.44 -1.19 -11.35
CA TYR A 38 -2.47 0.02 -12.16
C TYR A 38 -1.17 0.81 -12.00
N LEU A 39 -0.77 1.51 -13.07
CA LEU A 39 0.44 2.35 -13.01
C LEU A 39 0.34 3.47 -11.98
N TRP A 40 -0.89 3.97 -11.73
CA TRP A 40 -1.17 4.97 -10.70
C TRP A 40 -0.87 4.48 -9.27
N MET A 41 -0.76 3.17 -9.04
CA MET A 41 -0.50 2.62 -7.72
C MET A 41 0.94 2.83 -7.25
N PHE A 42 1.92 2.90 -8.17
CA PHE A 42 3.31 3.20 -7.79
C PHE A 42 3.49 4.54 -7.08
N PRO A 43 3.03 5.68 -7.62
CA PRO A 43 3.16 6.94 -6.91
C PRO A 43 2.34 6.94 -5.62
N ILE A 44 1.18 6.26 -5.54
CA ILE A 44 0.42 6.15 -4.29
C ILE A 44 1.24 5.41 -3.23
N TYR A 45 1.74 4.22 -3.57
CA TYR A 45 2.53 3.40 -2.65
C TYR A 45 3.86 4.07 -2.28
N GLY A 46 4.56 4.68 -3.24
CA GLY A 46 5.78 5.40 -2.96
C GLY A 46 5.56 6.60 -2.03
N LEU A 47 4.48 7.37 -2.25
CA LEU A 47 4.14 8.53 -1.41
C LEU A 47 3.65 8.12 -0.02
N LEU A 48 3.27 6.85 0.21
CA LEU A 48 2.95 6.38 1.56
C LEU A 48 4.10 6.63 2.52
N VAL A 49 5.36 6.66 2.08
CA VAL A 49 6.52 6.96 2.92
C VAL A 49 6.35 8.25 3.73
N ILE A 50 5.69 9.27 3.17
CA ILE A 50 5.49 10.58 3.80
C ILE A 50 4.52 10.50 4.98
N PHE A 51 3.54 9.60 4.89
CA PHE A 51 2.53 9.39 5.92
C PHE A 51 2.94 8.27 6.89
N TYR A 52 3.42 7.15 6.36
CA TYR A 52 3.63 5.91 7.07
C TYR A 52 4.81 5.98 8.04
N GLU A 53 5.99 6.48 7.61
CA GLU A 53 7.17 6.51 8.49
C GLU A 53 6.93 7.36 9.74
N PRO A 54 6.47 8.63 9.63
CA PRO A 54 6.27 9.48 10.82
C PRO A 54 5.16 8.95 11.74
N VAL A 55 4.11 8.36 11.17
CA VAL A 55 3.03 7.77 11.96
C VAL A 55 3.52 6.52 12.68
N HIS A 56 4.31 5.66 12.03
CA HIS A 56 4.87 4.47 12.65
C HIS A 56 5.73 4.84 13.86
N ASP A 57 6.64 5.81 13.68
CA ASP A 57 7.52 6.28 14.76
C ASP A 57 6.74 6.82 15.95
N LEU A 58 5.62 7.52 15.70
CA LEU A 58 4.77 8.09 16.75
C LEU A 58 3.99 7.03 17.53
N ILE A 59 3.53 5.97 16.86
CA ILE A 59 2.59 4.99 17.44
C ILE A 59 3.26 3.69 17.86
N ARG A 60 4.58 3.53 17.67
CA ARG A 60 5.26 2.23 17.82
C ARG A 60 5.11 1.60 19.20
N ASP A 61 5.01 2.43 20.25
CA ASP A 61 4.84 2.01 21.64
C ASP A 61 3.37 1.75 22.02
N PHE A 62 2.43 1.99 21.11
CA PHE A 62 1.01 1.79 21.39
C PHE A 62 0.64 0.30 21.34
N PRO A 63 -0.41 -0.13 22.06
CA PRO A 63 -0.95 -1.48 21.94
C PRO A 63 -1.27 -1.85 20.49
N ILE A 64 -1.01 -3.11 20.12
CA ILE A 64 -1.19 -3.62 18.75
C ILE A 64 -2.57 -3.32 18.16
N LEU A 65 -3.63 -3.37 18.97
CA LEU A 65 -4.99 -3.09 18.51
C LEU A 65 -5.18 -1.61 18.13
N ILE A 66 -4.54 -0.70 18.86
CA ILE A 66 -4.59 0.73 18.55
C ILE A 66 -3.83 1.00 17.26
N ARG A 67 -2.63 0.41 17.09
CA ARG A 67 -1.85 0.52 15.85
C ARG A 67 -2.62 -0.04 14.65
N ALA A 68 -3.23 -1.22 14.79
CA ALA A 68 -4.09 -1.82 13.78
C ALA A 68 -5.22 -0.87 13.35
N LEU A 69 -5.91 -0.25 14.32
CA LEU A 69 -6.98 0.70 14.05
C LEU A 69 -6.48 1.95 13.32
N ILE A 70 -5.34 2.50 13.76
CA ILE A 70 -4.70 3.65 13.12
C ILE A 70 -4.33 3.31 11.67
N TRP A 71 -3.75 2.14 11.42
CA TRP A 71 -3.41 1.70 10.07
C TRP A 71 -4.62 1.48 9.18
N SER A 72 -5.66 0.81 9.68
CA SER A 72 -6.90 0.65 8.95
C SER A 72 -7.50 1.99 8.53
N LEU A 73 -7.60 2.95 9.46
CA LEU A 73 -8.16 4.27 9.19
C LEU A 73 -7.26 5.06 8.23
N GLY A 74 -5.95 5.05 8.46
CA GLY A 74 -4.97 5.76 7.65
C GLY A 74 -4.96 5.30 6.19
N PHE A 75 -4.82 4.00 5.97
CA PHE A 75 -4.78 3.44 4.62
C PHE A 75 -6.13 3.53 3.90
N THR A 76 -7.26 3.33 4.60
CA THR A 76 -8.58 3.58 4.01
C THR A 76 -8.73 5.04 3.59
N THR A 77 -8.18 5.98 4.37
CA THR A 77 -8.19 7.41 4.02
C THR A 77 -7.33 7.70 2.80
N VAL A 78 -6.12 7.11 2.72
CA VAL A 78 -5.25 7.23 1.54
C VAL A 78 -5.91 6.64 0.30
N GLU A 79 -6.52 5.46 0.41
CA GLU A 79 -7.27 4.80 -0.66
C GLU A 79 -8.42 5.68 -1.16
N LEU A 80 -9.22 6.22 -0.24
CA LEU A 80 -10.33 7.12 -0.57
C LEU A 80 -9.86 8.38 -1.30
N ILE A 81 -8.87 9.09 -0.73
CA ILE A 81 -8.37 10.36 -1.27
C ILE A 81 -7.70 10.12 -2.63
N SER A 82 -6.88 9.09 -2.75
CA SER A 82 -6.16 8.78 -3.99
C SER A 82 -7.14 8.40 -5.11
N GLY A 83 -8.11 7.52 -4.81
CA GLY A 83 -9.13 7.11 -5.76
C GLY A 83 -9.97 8.30 -6.23
N TRP A 84 -10.37 9.17 -5.29
CA TRP A 84 -11.12 10.39 -5.60
C TRP A 84 -10.30 11.38 -6.45
N LEU A 85 -9.05 11.66 -6.09
CA LEU A 85 -8.17 12.55 -6.84
C LEU A 85 -7.93 12.04 -8.26
N ILE A 86 -7.64 10.75 -8.43
CA ILE A 86 -7.44 10.17 -9.76
C ILE A 86 -8.73 10.27 -10.58
N ALA A 87 -9.88 9.96 -9.98
CA ALA A 87 -11.16 10.10 -10.67
C ALA A 87 -11.43 11.54 -11.14
N ARG A 88 -10.97 12.55 -10.40
CA ARG A 88 -11.05 13.95 -10.83
C ARG A 88 -10.12 14.29 -12.00
N VAL A 89 -8.96 13.64 -12.10
CA VAL A 89 -7.96 13.92 -13.14
C VAL A 89 -8.27 13.18 -14.45
N ILE A 90 -8.61 11.89 -14.37
CA ILE A 90 -8.78 11.03 -15.57
C ILE A 90 -10.23 10.57 -15.78
N GLY A 91 -11.18 11.04 -14.96
CA GLY A 91 -12.60 10.74 -15.07
C GLY A 91 -13.07 9.43 -14.43
N ARG A 92 -12.17 8.59 -13.90
CA ARG A 92 -12.51 7.32 -13.24
C ARG A 92 -11.49 6.88 -12.18
N CYS A 93 -11.95 6.15 -11.17
CA CYS A 93 -11.10 5.47 -10.20
C CYS A 93 -10.51 4.19 -10.84
N PRO A 94 -9.21 3.91 -10.72
CA PRO A 94 -8.64 2.69 -11.30
C PRO A 94 -9.22 1.40 -10.68
N TRP A 95 -9.43 1.37 -9.37
CA TRP A 95 -9.92 0.19 -8.64
C TRP A 95 -11.42 0.25 -8.32
N ASP A 96 -12.23 0.78 -9.24
CA ASP A 96 -13.68 0.99 -9.06
C ASP A 96 -14.40 -0.23 -8.43
N TYR A 97 -14.81 -0.06 -7.16
CA TYR A 97 -15.50 -1.09 -6.39
C TYR A 97 -17.02 -1.09 -6.56
N THR A 98 -17.56 -0.31 -7.50
CA THR A 98 -19.01 -0.28 -7.77
C THR A 98 -19.55 -1.71 -8.03
N GLY A 99 -20.59 -2.10 -7.29
CA GLY A 99 -21.21 -3.42 -7.40
C GLY A 99 -20.46 -4.57 -6.71
N LYS A 100 -19.32 -4.32 -6.04
CA LYS A 100 -18.65 -5.32 -5.19
C LYS A 100 -19.35 -5.42 -3.83
N LYS A 101 -19.31 -6.62 -3.24
CA LYS A 101 -19.81 -6.85 -1.87
C LYS A 101 -19.02 -5.97 -0.90
N PHE A 102 -19.72 -5.25 -0.01
CA PHE A 102 -19.16 -4.33 0.98
C PHE A 102 -18.53 -3.03 0.44
N ALA A 103 -18.77 -2.68 -0.83
CA ALA A 103 -18.41 -1.36 -1.35
C ALA A 103 -19.25 -0.27 -0.67
N ILE A 104 -18.60 0.78 -0.17
CA ILE A 104 -19.28 1.96 0.39
C ILE A 104 -19.49 3.00 -0.72
N ASN A 105 -18.51 3.12 -1.60
CA ASN A 105 -18.50 3.98 -2.78
C ASN A 105 -17.52 3.35 -3.82
N PRO A 106 -17.29 3.98 -4.98
CA PRO A 106 -16.34 3.46 -5.97
C PRO A 106 -14.89 3.32 -5.47
N TYR A 107 -14.54 3.94 -4.33
CA TYR A 107 -13.17 4.11 -3.88
C TYR A 107 -12.76 3.15 -2.75
N ILE A 108 -13.67 2.83 -1.82
CA ILE A 108 -13.35 2.03 -0.62
C ILE A 108 -14.33 0.87 -0.39
N ARG A 109 -13.81 -0.17 0.26
CA ARG A 109 -14.54 -1.36 0.68
C ARG A 109 -14.40 -1.61 2.18
N TRP A 110 -15.49 -1.96 2.83
CA TRP A 110 -15.49 -2.14 4.28
C TRP A 110 -14.68 -3.36 4.73
N ASP A 111 -14.65 -4.44 3.94
CA ASP A 111 -13.85 -5.62 4.24
C ASP A 111 -12.34 -5.37 4.14
N PHE A 112 -11.92 -4.36 3.36
CA PHE A 112 -10.52 -3.97 3.25
C PHE A 112 -10.01 -3.27 4.51
N PHE A 113 -10.89 -2.79 5.38
CA PHE A 113 -10.50 -2.23 6.67
C PHE A 113 -9.64 -3.20 7.49
N LEU A 114 -10.02 -4.49 7.51
CA LEU A 114 -9.24 -5.52 8.21
C LEU A 114 -7.95 -5.85 7.46
N VAL A 115 -7.99 -5.87 6.12
CA VAL A 115 -6.81 -6.08 5.27
C VAL A 115 -5.78 -4.98 5.54
N TRP A 116 -6.21 -3.72 5.63
CA TRP A 116 -5.35 -2.58 5.92
C TRP A 116 -4.74 -2.59 7.32
N ALA A 117 -5.46 -3.10 8.34
CA ALA A 117 -4.88 -3.35 9.66
C ALA A 117 -3.71 -4.34 9.58
N VAL A 118 -3.92 -5.46 8.91
CA VAL A 118 -2.93 -6.52 8.78
C VAL A 118 -1.72 -6.03 7.98
N ILE A 119 -1.95 -5.39 6.83
CA ILE A 119 -0.88 -4.84 5.99
C ILE A 119 -0.10 -3.77 6.75
N GLY A 120 -0.79 -2.85 7.43
CA GLY A 120 -0.12 -1.78 8.18
C GLY A 120 0.79 -2.29 9.28
N LEU A 121 0.34 -3.30 10.04
CA LEU A 121 1.18 -3.98 11.04
C LEU A 121 2.33 -4.77 10.39
N ALA A 122 2.07 -5.47 9.28
CA ALA A 122 3.08 -6.26 8.57
C ALA A 122 4.18 -5.39 7.93
N LEU A 123 3.87 -4.13 7.62
CA LEU A 123 4.82 -3.15 7.10
C LEU A 123 5.70 -2.52 8.19
N GLU A 124 5.38 -2.68 9.49
CA GLU A 124 6.16 -2.04 10.56
C GLU A 124 7.62 -2.55 10.58
N PRO A 125 7.88 -3.88 10.55
CA PRO A 125 9.25 -4.38 10.45
C PRO A 125 9.91 -4.06 9.11
N MET A 126 9.12 -3.92 8.03
CA MET A 126 9.64 -3.52 6.73
C MET A 126 10.15 -2.08 6.78
N HIS A 127 9.44 -1.18 7.47
CA HIS A 127 9.90 0.20 7.66
C HIS A 127 11.22 0.23 8.43
N ASP A 128 11.32 -0.47 9.57
CA ASP A 128 12.57 -0.53 10.35
C ASP A 128 13.74 -1.05 9.48
N PHE A 129 13.52 -2.13 8.74
CA PHE A 129 14.51 -2.68 7.81
C PHE A 129 14.90 -1.68 6.71
N LEU A 130 13.94 -0.96 6.13
CA LEU A 130 14.21 0.02 5.07
C LEU A 130 15.01 1.22 5.59
N VAL A 131 14.77 1.66 6.82
CA VAL A 131 15.54 2.73 7.47
C VAL A 131 16.99 2.30 7.66
N GLU A 132 17.24 1.06 8.08
CA GLU A 132 18.58 0.49 8.23
C GLU A 132 19.28 0.27 6.88
N LEU A 133 18.55 -0.18 5.86
CA LEU A 133 19.09 -0.51 4.54
C LEU A 133 19.45 0.74 3.72
N THR A 134 18.69 1.83 3.86
CA THR A 134 18.82 3.00 2.99
C THR A 134 20.24 3.59 2.97
N PRO A 135 20.91 3.82 4.13
CA PRO A 135 22.27 4.37 4.14
C PRO A 135 23.29 3.48 3.42
N ALA A 136 23.13 2.15 3.48
CA ALA A 136 24.02 1.22 2.79
C ALA A 136 23.86 1.31 1.27
N ILE A 137 22.62 1.50 0.78
CA ILE A 137 22.35 1.73 -0.64
C ILE A 137 22.94 3.07 -1.08
N GLU A 138 22.75 4.14 -0.30
CA GLU A 138 23.27 5.48 -0.60
C GLU A 138 24.80 5.46 -0.75
N GLN A 139 25.50 4.86 0.21
CA GLN A 139 26.96 4.70 0.14
C GLN A 139 27.41 3.88 -1.09
N GLY A 140 26.67 2.81 -1.42
CA GLY A 140 26.96 2.01 -2.60
C GLY A 140 26.81 2.80 -3.91
N LEU A 141 25.77 3.63 -4.01
CA LEU A 141 25.55 4.49 -5.17
C LEU A 141 26.61 5.58 -5.30
N GLU A 142 27.00 6.20 -4.18
CA GLU A 142 28.08 7.19 -4.14
C GLU A 142 29.43 6.60 -4.56
N SER A 143 29.69 5.32 -4.26
CA SER A 143 30.95 4.66 -4.64
C SER A 143 31.11 4.39 -6.14
N ILE A 144 30.01 4.46 -6.91
CA ILE A 144 29.97 4.16 -8.36
C ILE A 144 29.94 5.44 -9.21
N GLY A 145 29.63 6.60 -8.62
CA GLY A 145 29.59 7.91 -9.29
C GLY A 145 30.91 8.66 -9.23
#